data_AF-A0A930P7X3-F1
#
_entry.id   AF-A0A930P7X3-F1
#
_cell.length_a   1.000
_cell.length_b   1.000
_cell.length_c   1.000
_cell.angle_alpha   90.00
_cell.angle_beta   90.00
_cell.angle_gamma   90.00
#
_symmetry.space_group_name_H-M   'P 1'
#
loop_
_entity.id
_entity.type
_entity.pdbx_description
1 polymer ?
#
loop_
_entity_poly.entity_id
_entity_poly.type
_entity_poly.pdbx_seq_one_letter_code
_entity_poly.pdbx_strand_id
1 'polypeptide(L)'
;QLDSSKHTKFFQRFKRSASKHSPDGIKIAFKHRFNPIGTKFYNNDKIVSLKALRYFNIKVLNNDIFRKIPNLREVWIPSTVKSHAYRTFLDSVNIKTVVICSEIPFTDKNFFHVNTYGHIPSDLKVYVPDSALSRYKEAWKNFPYLSRLHPLSEYQE
;
A
#
# COMPACT_ATOMS: atom_id res chain seq x y z
N GLN A 1 -4.57 -27.63 -1.95
CA GLN A 1 -5.08 -26.99 -0.72
C GLN A 1 -3.90 -26.38 0.03
N LEU A 2 -3.70 -25.06 -0.08
CA LEU A 2 -2.63 -24.37 0.65
C LEU A 2 -3.05 -24.15 2.11
N ASP A 3 -2.22 -24.61 3.04
CA ASP A 3 -2.37 -24.50 4.48
C ASP A 3 -2.41 -23.01 4.92
N SER A 4 -3.63 -22.53 5.18
CA SER A 4 -3.90 -21.17 5.64
C SER A 4 -3.41 -20.91 7.08
N SER A 5 -2.90 -21.92 7.79
CA SER A 5 -2.57 -21.81 9.21
C SER A 5 -1.28 -21.00 9.48
N LYS A 6 -0.34 -20.94 8.53
CA LYS A 6 0.90 -20.13 8.67
C LYS A 6 0.67 -18.64 8.44
N HIS A 7 -0.21 -18.27 7.49
CA HIS A 7 -0.66 -16.88 7.34
C HIS A 7 -1.44 -16.42 8.59
N THR A 8 -2.20 -17.32 9.20
CA THR A 8 -3.11 -17.01 10.31
C THR A 8 -2.42 -16.49 11.58
N LYS A 9 -1.19 -16.90 11.91
CA LYS A 9 -0.50 -16.44 13.14
C LYS A 9 0.00 -14.99 13.09
N PHE A 10 0.47 -14.52 11.93
CA PHE A 10 0.88 -13.11 11.77
C PHE A 10 -0.33 -12.17 11.90
N PHE A 11 -1.50 -12.56 11.35
CA PHE A 11 -2.74 -11.76 11.40
C PHE A 11 -3.52 -11.90 12.71
N GLN A 12 -3.46 -13.03 13.42
CA GLN A 12 -4.14 -13.19 14.71
C GLN A 12 -3.62 -12.22 15.78
N ARG A 13 -2.34 -11.83 15.74
CA ARG A 13 -1.77 -10.84 16.67
C ARG A 13 -2.33 -9.43 16.47
N PHE A 14 -2.88 -9.11 15.29
CA PHE A 14 -3.44 -7.79 14.98
C PHE A 14 -4.93 -7.64 15.33
N LYS A 15 -5.71 -8.73 15.37
CA LYS A 15 -7.17 -8.68 15.61
C LYS A 15 -7.59 -8.36 17.06
N ARG A 16 -6.67 -8.36 18.03
CA ARG A 16 -7.03 -8.31 19.46
C ARG A 16 -7.02 -6.94 20.16
N SER A 17 -6.85 -5.82 19.44
CA SER A 17 -6.83 -4.50 20.10
C SER A 17 -7.26 -3.37 19.17
N ALA A 18 -8.58 -3.22 19.02
CA ALA A 18 -9.20 -2.02 18.47
C ALA A 18 -9.64 -1.12 19.63
N SER A 19 -9.03 0.07 19.74
CA SER A 19 -9.39 1.10 20.72
C SER A 19 -10.06 2.27 20.02
N LYS A 20 -11.11 2.85 20.65
CA LYS A 20 -11.83 4.06 20.19
C LYS A 20 -10.96 5.31 20.01
N HIS A 21 -9.68 5.26 20.41
CA HIS A 21 -8.71 6.37 20.31
C HIS A 21 -7.58 6.13 19.29
N SER A 22 -7.69 5.14 18.40
CA SER A 22 -6.73 4.93 17.30
C SER A 22 -7.41 5.31 15.98
N PRO A 23 -7.00 6.39 15.28
CA PRO A 23 -7.63 6.80 14.02
C PRO A 23 -7.48 5.76 12.90
N ASP A 24 -6.56 4.80 13.05
CA ASP A 24 -6.28 3.66 12.16
C ASP A 24 -6.75 2.30 12.71
N GLY A 25 -7.39 2.27 13.89
CA GLY A 25 -8.02 1.07 14.46
C GLY A 25 -7.09 0.00 15.04
N ILE A 26 -5.77 0.20 15.11
CA ILE A 26 -4.82 -0.84 15.59
C ILE A 26 -3.75 -0.26 16.53
N LYS A 27 -3.76 -0.66 17.82
CA LYS A 27 -2.55 -0.57 18.69
C LYS A 27 -2.14 -1.95 19.18
N ILE A 28 -0.89 -2.36 18.90
CA ILE A 28 -0.17 -3.26 19.82
C ILE A 28 0.51 -2.34 20.83
N ALA A 29 0.13 -2.43 22.10
CA ALA A 29 0.75 -1.67 23.17
C ALA A 29 2.20 -2.11 23.36
N PHE A 30 3.15 -1.25 23.00
CA PHE A 30 4.49 -1.27 23.58
C PHE A 30 4.62 0.02 24.40
N LYS A 31 5.03 -0.14 25.66
CA LYS A 31 5.22 0.91 26.67
C LYS A 31 5.72 2.22 26.03
N HIS A 32 4.87 3.25 26.05
CA HIS A 32 5.15 4.66 25.76
C HIS A 32 5.35 5.14 24.32
N ARG A 33 5.07 4.37 23.25
CA ARG A 33 5.01 4.94 21.88
C ARG A 33 3.83 4.41 21.06
N PHE A 34 2.96 5.31 20.61
CA PHE A 34 2.00 5.00 19.55
C PHE A 34 2.80 4.84 18.26
N ASN A 35 2.95 3.60 17.80
CA ASN A 35 3.60 3.30 16.54
C ASN A 35 2.55 3.34 15.44
N PRO A 36 2.52 4.37 14.56
CA PRO A 36 1.65 4.37 13.40
C PRO A 36 1.95 3.12 12.56
N ILE A 37 0.95 2.56 11.88
CA ILE A 37 1.11 1.37 11.00
C ILE A 37 2.35 1.47 10.09
N GLY A 38 2.73 2.67 9.64
CA GLY A 38 3.94 2.90 8.84
C GLY A 38 5.25 2.42 9.45
N THR A 39 5.41 2.50 10.77
CA THR A 39 6.62 2.00 11.44
C THR A 39 6.72 0.48 11.48
N LYS A 40 5.63 -0.27 11.21
CA LYS A 40 5.64 -1.73 11.26
C LYS A 40 6.24 -2.39 10.01
N PHE A 41 6.10 -1.75 8.86
CA PHE A 41 6.62 -2.29 7.61
C PHE A 41 8.00 -1.72 7.25
N TYR A 42 8.33 -0.54 7.78
CA TYR A 42 9.62 0.12 7.56
C TYR A 42 10.82 -0.81 7.82
N ASN A 43 11.80 -0.78 6.89
CA ASN A 43 13.06 -1.50 7.00
C ASN A 43 12.91 -3.02 7.22
N ASN A 44 12.00 -3.65 6.47
CA ASN A 44 11.72 -5.08 6.59
C ASN A 44 12.07 -5.82 5.30
N ASP A 45 13.09 -6.68 5.35
CA ASP A 45 13.54 -7.47 4.20
C ASP A 45 12.73 -8.77 3.99
N LYS A 46 11.89 -9.18 4.94
CA LYS A 46 11.10 -10.41 4.83
C LYS A 46 9.76 -10.20 4.12
N ILE A 47 9.30 -8.95 4.01
CA ILE A 47 8.03 -8.63 3.36
C ILE A 47 8.21 -8.63 1.86
N VAL A 48 7.57 -9.58 1.19
CA VAL A 48 7.53 -9.68 -0.28
C VAL A 48 6.21 -9.15 -0.85
N SER A 49 5.09 -9.40 -0.17
CA SER A 49 3.77 -8.94 -0.59
C SER A 49 2.91 -8.52 0.60
N LEU A 50 2.07 -7.51 0.41
CA LEU A 50 1.12 -6.98 1.39
C LEU A 50 -0.34 -7.05 0.89
N LYS A 51 -0.76 -8.16 0.26
CA LYS A 51 -2.15 -8.31 -0.23
C LYS A 51 -3.21 -8.09 0.86
N ALA A 52 -2.94 -8.58 2.07
CA ALA A 52 -3.90 -8.50 3.17
C ALA A 52 -4.15 -7.06 3.67
N LEU A 53 -3.31 -6.10 3.29
CA LEU A 53 -3.49 -4.69 3.67
C LEU A 53 -4.84 -4.14 3.18
N ARG A 54 -5.40 -4.68 2.09
CA ARG A 54 -6.72 -4.32 1.55
C ARG A 54 -7.88 -4.43 2.55
N TYR A 55 -7.73 -5.24 3.59
CA TYR A 55 -8.79 -5.45 4.59
C TYR A 55 -8.70 -4.49 5.79
N PHE A 56 -7.69 -3.60 5.81
CA PHE A 56 -7.49 -2.66 6.91
C PHE A 56 -8.23 -1.35 6.63
N ASN A 57 -8.80 -0.75 7.67
CA ASN A 57 -9.44 0.57 7.59
C ASN A 57 -8.40 1.68 7.80
N ILE A 58 -7.60 1.93 6.77
CA ILE A 58 -6.57 2.99 6.76
C ILE A 58 -7.13 4.19 5.98
N LYS A 59 -7.11 5.38 6.58
CA LYS A 59 -7.58 6.62 5.91
C LYS A 59 -6.46 7.34 5.16
N VAL A 60 -5.26 7.35 5.73
CA VAL A 60 -4.08 8.02 5.18
C VAL A 60 -2.91 7.04 5.22
N LEU A 61 -2.19 6.92 4.11
CA LEU A 61 -0.90 6.24 4.09
C LEU A 61 0.15 7.21 4.66
N ASN A 62 0.61 6.93 5.88
CA ASN A 62 1.56 7.81 6.58
C ASN A 62 2.93 7.87 5.90
N ASN A 63 3.74 8.84 6.33
CA ASN A 63 5.11 9.00 5.84
C ASN A 63 5.89 7.69 5.94
N ASP A 64 6.66 7.39 4.89
CA ASP A 64 7.61 6.28 4.88
C ASP A 64 6.96 4.88 5.13
N ILE A 65 5.63 4.71 4.91
CA ILE A 65 4.88 3.50 5.27
C ILE A 65 5.42 2.21 4.63
N PHE A 66 5.93 2.26 3.40
CA PHE A 66 6.58 1.13 2.73
C PHE A 66 8.02 1.45 2.39
N ARG A 67 8.70 2.27 3.21
CA ARG A 67 10.10 2.64 2.96
C ARG A 67 11.08 1.53 3.38
N LYS A 68 12.14 1.36 2.60
CA LYS A 68 13.23 0.39 2.84
C LYS A 68 12.73 -1.04 2.99
N ILE A 69 11.82 -1.47 2.12
CA ILE A 69 11.33 -2.86 2.06
C ILE A 69 11.90 -3.46 0.77
N PRO A 70 13.19 -3.86 0.77
CA PRO A 70 13.94 -4.13 -0.46
C PRO A 70 13.36 -5.31 -1.24
N ASN A 71 12.65 -6.23 -0.59
CA ASN A 71 12.05 -7.40 -1.26
C ASN A 71 10.57 -7.22 -1.59
N LEU A 72 9.98 -6.04 -1.33
CA LEU A 72 8.58 -5.77 -1.62
C LEU A 72 8.33 -5.77 -3.12
N ARG A 73 7.49 -6.69 -3.58
CA ARG A 73 7.09 -6.82 -4.99
C ARG A 73 5.65 -6.38 -5.22
N GLU A 74 4.80 -6.48 -4.20
CA GLU A 74 3.37 -6.22 -4.35
C GLU A 74 2.72 -5.61 -3.11
N VAL A 75 1.85 -4.62 -3.32
CA VAL A 75 1.01 -4.03 -2.26
C VAL A 75 -0.43 -3.84 -2.73
N TRP A 76 -1.37 -4.16 -1.85
CA TRP A 76 -2.78 -3.82 -2.05
C TRP A 76 -3.19 -2.67 -1.13
N ILE A 77 -3.49 -1.51 -1.71
CA ILE A 77 -3.92 -0.31 -1.00
C ILE A 77 -5.43 -0.40 -0.71
N PRO A 78 -5.87 -0.35 0.56
CA PRO A 78 -7.28 -0.50 0.91
C PRO A 78 -8.17 0.62 0.33
N SER A 79 -9.44 0.28 0.08
CA SER A 79 -10.43 1.19 -0.52
C SER A 79 -10.77 2.40 0.36
N THR A 80 -10.44 2.34 1.64
CA THR A 80 -10.68 3.41 2.61
C THR A 80 -9.63 4.52 2.55
N VAL A 81 -8.50 4.30 1.88
CA VAL A 81 -7.41 5.29 1.78
C VAL A 81 -7.88 6.45 0.91
N LYS A 82 -7.73 7.67 1.43
CA LYS A 82 -8.09 8.92 0.75
C LYS A 82 -6.89 9.72 0.29
N SER A 83 -5.75 9.55 0.95
CA SER A 83 -4.52 10.25 0.61
C SER A 83 -3.31 9.46 1.08
N HIS A 84 -2.14 9.86 0.59
CA HIS A 84 -0.86 9.40 1.06
C HIS A 84 0.00 10.61 1.44
N ALA A 85 0.94 10.37 2.34
CA ALA A 85 1.94 11.34 2.75
C ALA A 85 3.23 11.15 1.93
N TYR A 86 4.36 11.63 2.44
CA TYR A 86 5.63 11.68 1.74
C TYR A 86 6.37 10.32 1.75
N ARG A 87 7.11 10.02 0.66
CA ARG A 87 8.04 8.87 0.54
C ARG A 87 7.42 7.49 0.77
N THR A 88 6.21 7.26 0.26
CA THR A 88 5.47 5.99 0.44
C THR A 88 6.33 4.75 0.14
N PHE A 89 7.06 4.73 -0.99
CA PHE A 89 7.88 3.60 -1.45
C PHE A 89 9.39 3.91 -1.50
N LEU A 90 9.88 4.93 -0.79
CA LEU A 90 11.30 5.28 -0.83
C LEU A 90 12.18 4.07 -0.47
N ASP A 91 13.25 3.83 -1.23
CA ASP A 91 14.19 2.71 -1.06
C ASP A 91 13.55 1.30 -1.24
N SER A 92 12.30 1.20 -1.70
CA SER A 92 11.62 -0.07 -2.03
C SER A 92 11.59 -0.29 -3.53
N VAL A 93 12.79 -0.37 -4.12
CA VAL A 93 13.03 -0.30 -5.57
C VAL A 93 12.47 -1.49 -6.37
N ASN A 94 12.17 -2.61 -5.71
CA ASN A 94 11.70 -3.85 -6.35
C ASN A 94 10.16 -3.97 -6.45
N ILE A 95 9.41 -2.91 -6.12
CA ILE A 95 7.95 -2.91 -6.23
C ILE A 95 7.53 -3.03 -7.70
N LYS A 96 6.74 -4.07 -8.00
CA LYS A 96 6.28 -4.38 -9.36
C LYS A 96 4.78 -4.21 -9.55
N THR A 97 4.01 -4.39 -8.48
CA THR A 97 2.55 -4.37 -8.57
C THR A 97 1.94 -3.59 -7.42
N VAL A 98 1.11 -2.62 -7.75
CA VAL A 98 0.28 -1.93 -6.77
C VAL A 98 -1.18 -2.04 -7.18
N VAL A 99 -1.99 -2.66 -6.33
CA VAL A 99 -3.44 -2.74 -6.51
C VAL A 99 -4.08 -1.69 -5.62
N ILE A 100 -4.72 -0.68 -6.19
CA ILE A 100 -5.44 0.34 -5.44
C ILE A 100 -6.92 -0.05 -5.43
N CYS A 101 -7.47 -0.35 -4.25
CA CYS A 101 -8.87 -0.79 -4.13
C CYS A 101 -9.87 0.39 -4.07
N SER A 102 -9.37 1.63 -4.03
CA SER A 102 -10.20 2.84 -3.99
C SER A 102 -10.73 3.18 -5.38
N GLU A 103 -12.02 3.50 -5.49
CA GLU A 103 -12.59 4.07 -6.71
C GLU A 103 -12.23 5.55 -6.92
N ILE A 104 -11.69 6.20 -5.89
CA ILE A 104 -11.31 7.62 -5.91
C ILE A 104 -9.80 7.70 -6.13
N PRO A 105 -9.33 8.32 -7.24
CA PRO A 105 -7.90 8.49 -7.51
C PRO A 105 -7.20 9.39 -6.48
N PHE A 106 -5.93 9.12 -6.21
CA PHE A 106 -5.06 10.04 -5.50
C PHE A 106 -4.59 11.16 -6.44
N THR A 107 -4.29 12.34 -5.92
CA THR A 107 -3.96 13.54 -6.72
C THR A 107 -2.50 13.98 -6.62
N ASP A 108 -1.66 13.25 -5.88
CA ASP A 108 -0.22 13.52 -5.79
C ASP A 108 0.57 12.53 -6.68
N LYS A 109 1.32 13.09 -7.64
CA LYS A 109 2.12 12.31 -8.60
C LYS A 109 3.30 11.57 -7.95
N ASN A 110 3.70 11.93 -6.73
CA ASN A 110 4.88 11.36 -6.08
C ASN A 110 4.65 9.98 -5.45
N PHE A 111 3.44 9.43 -5.56
CA PHE A 111 3.04 8.21 -4.86
C PHE A 111 4.02 7.04 -5.05
N PHE A 112 4.51 6.84 -6.27
CA PHE A 112 5.36 5.70 -6.65
C PHE A 112 6.86 6.01 -6.69
N HIS A 113 7.30 7.16 -6.13
CA HIS A 113 8.71 7.49 -6.10
C HIS A 113 9.48 6.53 -5.18
N VAL A 114 10.51 5.87 -5.73
CA VAL A 114 11.38 4.95 -4.97
C VAL A 114 12.71 5.58 -4.56
N ASN A 115 13.00 6.81 -5.00
CA ASN A 115 14.16 7.59 -4.58
C ASN A 115 13.83 9.09 -4.55
N THR A 116 14.78 9.91 -4.09
CA THR A 116 14.65 11.37 -4.03
C THR A 116 14.69 12.06 -5.40
N TYR A 117 15.10 11.35 -6.44
CA TYR A 117 15.11 11.83 -7.83
C TYR A 117 13.78 11.61 -8.55
N GLY A 118 12.78 11.03 -7.86
CA GLY A 118 11.47 10.76 -8.44
C GLY A 118 11.43 9.57 -9.40
N HIS A 119 12.40 8.65 -9.32
CA HIS A 119 12.35 7.43 -10.11
C HIS A 119 11.13 6.58 -9.74
N ILE A 120 10.56 5.96 -10.77
CA ILE A 120 9.44 5.03 -10.67
C ILE A 120 9.84 3.74 -11.36
N PRO A 121 9.73 2.56 -10.71
CA PRO A 121 10.17 1.29 -11.29
C PRO A 121 9.57 1.06 -12.68
N SER A 122 10.38 0.75 -13.69
CA SER A 122 9.94 0.72 -15.09
C SER A 122 8.90 -0.36 -15.38
N ASP A 123 8.96 -1.48 -14.65
CA ASP A 123 8.04 -2.63 -14.77
C ASP A 123 6.84 -2.55 -13.81
N LEU A 124 6.62 -1.41 -13.14
CA LEU A 124 5.49 -1.20 -12.24
C LEU A 124 4.16 -1.29 -13.01
N LYS A 125 3.27 -2.17 -12.56
CA LYS A 125 1.86 -2.24 -12.97
C LYS A 125 0.97 -1.72 -11.86
N VAL A 126 0.00 -0.89 -12.22
CA VAL A 126 -0.98 -0.33 -11.29
C VAL A 126 -2.37 -0.80 -11.68
N TYR A 127 -3.03 -1.52 -10.78
CA TYR A 127 -4.38 -2.02 -10.98
C TYR A 127 -5.38 -1.21 -10.16
N VAL A 128 -6.48 -0.82 -10.78
CA VAL A 128 -7.58 -0.06 -10.15
C VAL A 128 -8.93 -0.72 -10.45
N PRO A 129 -10.01 -0.48 -9.68
CA PRO A 129 -11.30 -1.08 -9.97
C PRO A 129 -11.76 -0.73 -11.38
N ASP A 130 -12.29 -1.70 -12.11
CA ASP A 130 -12.76 -1.55 -13.50
C ASP A 130 -13.73 -0.36 -13.64
N SER A 131 -14.66 -0.22 -12.69
CA SER A 131 -15.63 0.89 -12.58
C SER A 131 -15.00 2.28 -12.40
N ALA A 132 -13.72 2.34 -12.03
CA ALA A 132 -12.99 3.58 -11.76
C ALA A 132 -11.89 3.88 -12.78
N LEU A 133 -11.59 2.97 -13.71
CA LEU A 133 -10.46 3.11 -14.63
C LEU A 133 -10.50 4.44 -15.40
N SER A 134 -11.65 4.84 -15.94
CA SER A 134 -11.79 6.12 -16.66
C SER A 134 -11.54 7.33 -15.76
N ARG A 135 -11.98 7.28 -14.50
CA ARG A 135 -11.74 8.34 -13.50
C ARG A 135 -10.24 8.46 -13.19
N TYR A 136 -9.54 7.34 -13.03
CA TYR A 136 -8.08 7.33 -12.85
C TYR A 136 -7.35 7.87 -14.08
N LYS A 137 -7.74 7.45 -15.29
CA LYS A 137 -7.13 7.96 -16.53
C LYS A 137 -7.23 9.47 -16.65
N GLU A 138 -8.39 10.05 -16.32
CA GLU A 138 -8.58 11.50 -16.33
C GLU A 138 -7.76 12.20 -15.24
N ALA A 139 -7.83 11.71 -13.99
CA ALA A 139 -7.11 12.30 -12.86
C ALA A 139 -5.59 12.25 -13.06
N TRP A 140 -5.08 11.20 -13.72
CA TRP A 140 -3.66 10.95 -13.91
C TRP A 140 -3.17 11.28 -15.32
N LYS A 141 -3.95 12.04 -16.12
CA LYS A 141 -3.61 12.34 -17.52
C LYS A 141 -2.22 12.96 -17.74
N ASN A 142 -1.71 13.67 -16.73
CA ASN A 142 -0.39 14.31 -16.73
C ASN A 142 0.64 13.60 -15.83
N PHE A 143 0.33 12.40 -15.33
CA PHE A 143 1.22 11.66 -14.44
C PHE A 143 2.12 10.73 -15.25
N PRO A 144 3.39 10.53 -14.85
CA PRO A 144 4.38 9.76 -15.61
C PRO A 144 4.09 8.25 -15.67
N TYR A 145 3.06 7.77 -14.97
CA TYR A 145 2.66 6.37 -14.89
C TYR A 145 1.23 6.13 -15.37
N LEU A 146 0.63 7.08 -16.11
CA LEU A 146 -0.69 6.88 -16.74
C LEU A 146 -0.74 5.59 -17.57
N SER A 147 0.31 5.34 -18.36
CA SER A 147 0.44 4.16 -19.22
C SER A 147 0.56 2.84 -18.47
N ARG A 148 0.70 2.88 -17.14
CA ARG A 148 0.85 1.71 -16.26
C ARG A 148 -0.45 1.29 -15.59
N LEU A 149 -1.54 1.99 -15.88
CA LEU A 149 -2.87 1.69 -15.36
C LEU A 149 -3.51 0.51 -16.11
N HIS A 150 -3.99 -0.44 -15.35
CA HIS A 150 -4.74 -1.61 -15.80
C HIS A 150 -6.07 -1.72 -15.02
N PRO A 151 -7.16 -2.17 -15.64
CA PRO A 151 -8.34 -2.60 -14.89
C PRO A 151 -8.00 -3.81 -14.00
N LEU A 152 -8.66 -3.92 -12.85
CA LEU A 152 -8.42 -5.01 -11.91
C LEU A 152 -8.75 -6.39 -12.50
N SER A 153 -9.68 -6.47 -13.46
CA SER A 153 -9.96 -7.71 -14.21
C SER A 153 -8.75 -8.28 -14.97
N GLU A 154 -7.74 -7.49 -15.30
CA GLU A 154 -6.49 -7.97 -15.94
C GLU A 154 -5.46 -8.52 -14.94
N TYR A 155 -5.69 -8.36 -13.63
CA TYR A 155 -4.76 -8.85 -12.61
C TYR A 155 -4.70 -10.38 -12.62
N GLN A 156 -3.48 -10.92 -12.61
CA GLN A 156 -3.19 -12.34 -12.48
C GLN A 156 -2.37 -12.58 -11.22
N GLU A 157 -2.73 -13.60 -10.43
CA GLU A 157 -2.09 -13.95 -9.17
C GLU A 157 -0.79 -14.77 -9.35
#